data_AF-A0A942CW83-F1
#
_entry.id   AF-A0A942CW83-F1
#
_cell.length_a   1.000
_cell.length_b   1.000
_cell.length_c   1.000
_cell.angle_alpha   90.00
_cell.angle_beta   90.00
_cell.angle_gamma   90.00
#
_symmetry.space_group_name_H-M   'P 1'
#
loop_
_entity.id
_entity.type
_entity.pdbx_description
1 polymer ?
#
loop_
_entity_poly.entity_id
_entity_poly.type
_entity_poly.pdbx_seq_one_letter_code
_entity_poly.pdbx_strand_id
1 'polypeptide(L)' 'MGRGIIERDIETSVPDTSAKMILYCGGGFRSALVADNLQKMGYTNVESMDGGWKGWNSAGFPTTKG' A
#
# COMPACT_ATOMS: atom_id res chain seq x y z
N MET A 1 -5.19 9.22 -3.18
CA MET A 1 -4.13 9.83 -2.35
C MET A 1 -2.84 9.89 -3.17
N GLY A 2 -2.19 11.06 -3.17
CA GLY A 2 -0.89 11.28 -3.81
C GLY A 2 0.26 11.04 -2.82
N ARG A 3 1.48 10.96 -3.35
CA ARG A 3 2.73 10.93 -2.56
C ARG A 3 2.77 12.16 -1.64
N GLY A 4 3.12 11.98 -0.38
CA GLY A 4 3.20 13.01 0.66
C GLY A 4 2.00 13.07 1.61
N ILE A 5 0.81 12.63 1.19
CA ILE A 5 -0.37 12.58 2.08
C ILE A 5 -0.28 11.37 3.00
N ILE A 6 0.10 10.22 2.45
CA ILE A 6 0.19 8.98 3.22
C ILE A 6 1.30 9.14 4.26
N GLU A 7 2.47 9.61 3.87
CA GLU A 7 3.62 9.83 4.76
C GLU A 7 3.32 10.82 5.88
N ARG A 8 2.45 11.81 5.65
CA ARG A 8 2.03 12.76 6.68
C ARG A 8 1.06 12.16 7.70
N ASP A 9 0.10 11.37 7.22
CA ASP A 9 -1.07 10.96 8.02
C ASP A 9 -0.95 9.52 8.57
N ILE A 10 0.04 8.75 8.13
CA ILE A 10 0.16 7.32 8.46
C ILE A 10 0.34 7.07 9.95
N GLU A 11 1.11 7.89 10.67
CA GLU A 11 1.34 7.71 12.12
C GLU A 11 0.06 7.87 12.93
N THR A 12 -0.88 8.69 12.46
CA THR A 12 -2.20 8.84 13.09
C THR A 12 -3.12 7.67 12.73
N SER A 13 -3.03 7.18 11.49
CA SER A 13 -3.92 6.14 10.98
C SER A 13 -3.51 4.73 11.40
N VAL A 14 -2.21 4.48 11.47
CA VAL A 14 -1.58 3.19 11.80
C VAL A 14 -0.39 3.47 12.74
N PRO A 15 -0.63 3.70 14.04
CA PRO A 15 0.44 4.05 14.97
C PRO A 15 1.42 2.90 15.26
N ASP A 16 1.00 1.65 15.02
CA ASP A 16 1.86 0.47 15.16
C ASP A 16 2.71 0.26 13.89
N THR A 17 4.01 0.51 14.00
CA THR A 17 4.96 0.36 12.90
C THR A 17 5.24 -1.10 12.51
N SER A 18 4.79 -2.08 13.31
CA SER A 18 4.88 -3.51 13.01
C SER A 18 3.63 -4.06 12.31
N ALA A 19 2.58 -3.25 12.22
CA ALA A 19 1.32 -3.64 11.58
C ALA A 19 1.54 -4.05 10.13
N LYS A 20 0.96 -5.21 9.75
CA LYS A 20 1.04 -5.70 8.37
C LYS A 20 0.22 -4.82 7.45
N MET A 21 0.86 -4.25 6.43
CA MET A 21 0.23 -3.40 5.43
C MET A 21 0.53 -3.87 4.02
N ILE A 22 -0.53 -4.17 3.25
CA ILE A 22 -0.44 -4.46 1.82
C ILE A 22 -0.98 -3.27 1.05
N LEU A 23 -0.10 -2.55 0.37
CA LEU A 23 -0.46 -1.40 -0.44
C LEU A 23 -0.73 -1.82 -1.88
N TYR A 24 -1.70 -1.17 -2.52
CA TYR A 24 -1.96 -1.37 -3.93
C TYR A 24 -2.33 -0.08 -4.64
N CYS A 25 -2.06 -0.06 -5.93
CA CYS A 25 -2.57 0.95 -6.86
C CYS A 25 -3.09 0.26 -8.12
N GLY A 26 -3.31 1.02 -9.20
CA GLY A 26 -3.78 0.43 -10.47
C GLY A 26 -2.85 -0.64 -11.04
N GLY A 27 -1.52 -0.52 -10.86
CA GLY A 27 -0.53 -1.41 -11.46
C GLY A 27 0.72 -1.68 -10.62
N GLY A 28 0.66 -1.49 -9.30
CA GLY A 28 1.78 -1.77 -8.36
C GLY A 28 2.85 -0.68 -8.22
N PHE A 29 3.20 0.07 -9.28
CA PHE A 29 4.34 1.00 -9.22
C PHE A 29 4.22 2.10 -8.15
N ARG A 30 3.05 2.76 -8.04
CA ARG A 30 2.86 3.84 -7.06
C ARG A 30 2.85 3.33 -5.62
N SER A 31 2.31 2.13 -5.39
CA SER A 31 2.26 1.53 -4.06
C SER A 31 3.64 1.08 -3.59
N ALA A 32 4.51 0.65 -4.52
CA ALA A 32 5.91 0.34 -4.20
C ALA A 32 6.67 1.58 -3.68
N LEU A 33 6.49 2.74 -4.31
CA LEU A 33 7.13 3.98 -3.86
C LEU A 33 6.66 4.42 -2.47
N VAL A 34 5.38 4.24 -2.17
CA VAL A 34 4.85 4.54 -0.83
C VAL A 34 5.36 3.53 0.19
N ALA A 35 5.41 2.24 -0.16
CA ALA A 35 5.96 1.21 0.72
C ALA A 35 7.43 1.49 1.09
N ASP A 36 8.26 1.86 0.12
CA ASP A 36 9.66 2.26 0.35
C ASP A 36 9.77 3.48 1.29
N ASN A 37 8.92 4.49 1.12
CA ASN A 37 8.88 5.64 2.03
C ASN A 37 8.45 5.24 3.46
N LEU A 38 7.41 4.40 3.60
CA LEU A 38 6.97 3.93 4.91
C LEU A 38 8.04 3.09 5.61
N GLN A 39 8.76 2.26 4.86
CA GLN A 39 9.91 1.51 5.39
C GLN A 39 11.01 2.45 5.89
N LYS A 40 11.31 3.53 5.15
CA LYS A 40 12.25 4.59 5.59
C LYS A 40 11.77 5.34 6.84
N MET A 41 10.46 5.42 7.06
CA MET A 41 9.86 5.99 8.27
C MET A 41 9.83 5.01 9.46
N GLY A 42 10.21 3.75 9.27
CA GLY A 42 10.28 2.75 10.34
C GLY A 42 9.15 1.72 10.35
N TYR A 43 8.25 1.74 9.37
CA TYR A 43 7.26 0.66 9.23
C TYR A 43 7.94 -0.61 8.72
N THR A 44 7.89 -1.67 9.52
CA THR A 44 8.70 -2.87 9.32
C THR A 44 8.00 -3.95 8.50
N ASN A 45 6.68 -3.84 8.33
CA ASN A 45 5.85 -4.89 7.72
C ASN A 45 4.95 -4.33 6.62
N VAL A 46 5.56 -3.68 5.63
CA VAL A 46 4.86 -3.03 4.50
C VAL A 46 5.29 -3.65 3.18
N GLU A 47 4.31 -4.08 2.39
CA GLU A 47 4.51 -4.72 1.10
C GLU A 47 3.64 -4.04 0.03
N SER A 48 4.07 -4.07 -1.23
CA SER A 48 3.27 -3.63 -2.37
C SER A 48 2.77 -4.84 -3.16
N MET A 49 1.47 -4.88 -3.46
CA MET A 49 0.89 -5.93 -4.29
C MET A 49 1.38 -5.82 -5.74
N ASP A 50 2.02 -6.87 -6.22
CA ASP A 50 2.47 -6.98 -7.61
C ASP A 50 1.28 -6.97 -8.58
N GLY A 51 1.46 -6.34 -9.75
CA GLY A 51 0.40 -6.11 -10.74
C GLY A 51 -0.74 -5.18 -10.29
N GLY A 52 -0.81 -4.81 -9.01
CA GLY A 52 -1.84 -3.97 -8.42
C GLY A 52 -3.27 -4.48 -8.69
N TRP A 53 -4.22 -3.54 -8.74
CA TRP A 53 -5.63 -3.84 -9.00
C TRP A 53 -5.85 -4.52 -10.36
N LYS A 54 -5.08 -4.16 -11.39
CA LYS A 54 -5.17 -4.82 -12.70
C LYS A 54 -4.80 -6.30 -12.60
N GLY A 55 -3.70 -6.63 -11.92
CA GLY A 55 -3.27 -8.01 -11.68
C GLY A 55 -4.33 -8.81 -10.93
N TRP A 56 -4.91 -8.22 -9.88
CA TRP A 56 -5.98 -8.84 -9.10
C TRP A 56 -7.20 -9.22 -9.95
N ASN A 57 -7.67 -8.30 -10.80
CA ASN A 57 -8.80 -8.57 -11.69
C ASN A 57 -8.47 -9.58 -12.77
N SER A 58 -7.29 -9.50 -13.38
CA SER A 58 -6.86 -10.45 -14.41
C SER A 58 -6.73 -11.88 -13.86
N ALA A 59 -6.39 -12.02 -12.58
CA ALA A 59 -6.35 -13.31 -11.89
C ALA A 59 -7.74 -13.85 -11.50
N GLY A 60 -8.82 -13.07 -11.71
CA GLY A 60 -10.18 -13.48 -11.37
C GLY A 60 -10.45 -13.58 -9.87
N PHE A 61 -9.65 -12.89 -9.04
CA PHE A 61 -9.85 -12.93 -7.60
C PHE A 61 -11.14 -12.21 -7.17
N PRO A 62 -11.73 -12.59 -6.02
CA PRO A 62 -12.97 -11.99 -5.53
C PRO A 62 -12.86 -10.47 -5.34
N THR A 63 -13.93 -9.76 -5.67
CA THR A 63 -14.05 -8.31 -5.45
C THR A 63 -15.42 -8.00 -4.86
N THR A 64 -15.51 -6.91 -4.10
CA THR A 64 -16.79 -6.37 -3.60
C THR A 64 -16.98 -4.98 -4.22
N LYS A 65 -18.22 -4.67 -4.63
CA LYS A 65 -18.58 -3.32 -5.05
C LYS A 65 -19.03 -2.55 -3.80
N GLY A 66 -18.42 -1.38 -3.58
CA GLY A 66 -18.86 -0.39 -2.60
C GLY A 66 -19.94 0.51 -3.17
#